data_AF-A0A3D1G623-F1
#
_entry.id   AF-A0A3D1G623-F1
#
_cell.length_a   1.000
_cell.length_b   1.000
_cell.length_c   1.000
_cell.angle_alpha   90.00
_cell.angle_beta   90.00
_cell.angle_gamma   90.00
#
_symmetry.space_group_name_H-M   'P 1'
#
loop_
_entity.id
_entity.type
_entity.pdbx_description
1 polymer ?
#
loop_
_entity_poly.entity_id
_entity_poly.type
_entity_poly.pdbx_seq_one_letter_code
_entity_poly.pdbx_strand_id
1 'polypeptide(L)'
;MLNIIQIETDFKPRERQIVNAILTLATGVLTLIYPEFLYLIVGGYLVALGLLFLAFKLPSIISAIPIVTGALIFIFPDLIPVTFAIFLGVFGLVLLFSFSLTILGILTIIIAALIFSNPDSIAYLIAAFMLLYAVNNLISLFRNKN
;
A
#
# COMPACT_ATOMS: atom_id res chain seq x y z
N MET A 1 -29.62 -4.75 24.88
CA MET A 1 -28.52 -3.78 25.06
C MET A 1 -27.22 -4.49 24.69
N LEU A 2 -26.68 -4.23 23.50
CA LEU A 2 -25.42 -4.86 23.05
C LEU A 2 -24.27 -3.98 23.53
N ASN A 3 -23.44 -4.54 24.42
CA ASN A 3 -22.26 -3.90 24.95
C ASN A 3 -21.20 -3.88 23.84
N ILE A 4 -21.04 -2.75 23.16
CA ILE A 4 -20.01 -2.57 22.14
C ILE A 4 -18.70 -2.44 22.91
N ILE A 5 -17.85 -3.46 22.82
CA ILE A 5 -16.47 -3.39 23.29
C ILE A 5 -15.79 -2.30 22.45
N GLN A 6 -15.77 -1.07 22.98
CA GLN A 6 -14.92 -0.01 22.48
C GLN A 6 -13.48 -0.41 22.80
N ILE A 7 -12.81 -0.98 21.82
CA ILE A 7 -11.36 -1.09 21.86
C ILE A 7 -10.84 0.34 21.65
N GLU A 8 -10.67 1.08 22.74
CA GLU A 8 -9.89 2.33 22.75
C GLU A 8 -8.46 1.97 22.35
N THR A 9 -8.18 2.06 21.06
CA THR A 9 -6.81 2.09 20.57
C THR A 9 -6.27 3.50 20.76
N ASP A 10 -6.06 3.89 22.02
CA ASP A 10 -5.50 5.19 22.46
C ASP A 10 -3.99 5.29 22.13
N PHE A 11 -3.62 4.94 20.90
CA PHE A 11 -2.33 5.35 20.36
C PHE A 11 -2.50 6.78 19.88
N LYS A 12 -1.83 7.72 20.56
CA LYS A 12 -1.73 9.11 20.14
C LYS A 12 -1.35 9.16 18.64
N PRO A 13 -1.90 10.08 17.85
CA PRO A 13 -1.68 10.14 16.39
C PRO A 13 -0.19 10.15 16.01
N ARG A 14 0.66 10.67 16.91
CA ARG A 14 2.12 10.69 16.78
C ARG A 14 2.79 9.32 16.89
N GLU A 15 2.34 8.46 17.80
CA GLU A 15 2.89 7.11 17.97
C GLU A 15 2.55 6.23 16.77
N ARG A 16 1.31 6.30 16.27
CA ARG A 16 0.92 5.61 15.03
C ARG A 16 1.78 6.05 13.84
N GLN A 17 2.07 7.34 13.74
CA GLN A 17 2.88 7.89 12.67
C GLN A 17 4.36 7.46 12.76
N ILE A 18 4.93 7.37 13.97
CA ILE A 18 6.29 6.84 14.20
C ILE A 18 6.34 5.34 13.84
N VAL A 19 5.38 4.55 14.33
CA VAL A 19 5.31 3.11 14.04
C VAL A 19 5.18 2.88 12.54
N ASN A 20 4.29 3.62 11.86
CA ASN A 20 4.14 3.53 10.41
C ASN A 20 5.42 3.92 9.67
N ALA A 21 6.12 4.97 10.10
CA ALA A 21 7.39 5.36 9.50
C ALA A 21 8.45 4.25 9.63
N ILE A 22 8.60 3.67 10.83
CA ILE A 22 9.56 2.59 11.08
C ILE A 22 9.20 1.34 10.27
N LEU A 23 7.93 0.92 10.28
CA LEU A 23 7.46 -0.23 9.51
C LEU A 23 7.67 -0.02 8.01
N THR A 24 7.36 1.17 7.50
CA THR A 24 7.55 1.48 6.08
C THR A 24 9.04 1.50 5.70
N LEU A 25 9.91 2.08 6.54
CA LEU A 25 11.36 2.04 6.32
C LEU A 25 11.88 0.60 6.31
N ALA A 26 11.52 -0.18 7.33
CA ALA A 26 11.95 -1.58 7.44
C ALA A 26 11.49 -2.38 6.21
N THR A 27 10.25 -2.21 5.79
CA THR A 27 9.70 -2.89 4.60
C THR A 27 10.42 -2.45 3.33
N GLY A 28 10.70 -1.15 3.16
CA GLY A 28 11.45 -0.63 2.01
C GLY A 28 12.88 -1.17 1.96
N VAL A 29 13.59 -1.22 3.09
CA VAL A 29 14.93 -1.79 3.19
C VAL A 29 14.92 -3.30 2.92
N LEU A 30 13.96 -4.04 3.50
CA LEU A 30 13.80 -5.47 3.26
C LEU A 30 13.53 -5.77 1.78
N THR A 31 12.75 -4.92 1.11
CA THR A 31 12.47 -5.04 -0.34
C THR A 31 13.74 -4.90 -1.18
N LEU A 32 14.69 -4.07 -0.76
CA LEU A 32 15.98 -3.91 -1.45
C LEU A 32 16.95 -5.06 -1.20
N ILE A 33 17.00 -5.57 0.03
CA ILE A 33 17.92 -6.65 0.41
C ILE A 33 17.41 -8.00 -0.12
N TYR A 34 16.09 -8.19 -0.09
CA TYR A 34 15.42 -9.46 -0.38
C TYR A 34 14.31 -9.27 -1.43
N PRO A 35 14.66 -8.94 -2.69
CA PRO A 35 13.68 -8.74 -3.76
C PRO A 35 12.83 -10.00 -4.03
N GLU A 36 13.37 -11.19 -3.75
CA GLU A 36 12.66 -12.46 -3.86
C GLU A 36 11.43 -12.56 -2.95
N PHE A 37 11.37 -11.79 -1.86
CA PHE A 37 10.24 -11.80 -0.92
C PHE A 37 9.15 -10.77 -1.25
N LEU A 38 9.28 -10.09 -2.39
CA LEU A 38 8.36 -9.03 -2.79
C LEU A 38 6.92 -9.57 -3.00
N TYR A 39 6.76 -10.83 -3.41
CA TYR A 39 5.44 -11.48 -3.47
C TYR A 39 4.75 -11.51 -2.10
N LEU A 40 5.51 -11.68 -1.01
CA LEU A 40 4.96 -11.75 0.34
C LEU A 40 4.54 -10.37 0.82
N ILE A 41 5.34 -9.34 0.50
CA ILE A 41 5.05 -7.95 0.85
C ILE A 41 3.84 -7.44 0.06
N VAL A 42 3.87 -7.56 -1.28
CA VAL A 42 2.81 -7.05 -2.16
C VAL A 42 1.54 -7.88 -2.07
N GLY A 43 1.66 -9.21 -2.13
CA GLY A 43 0.53 -10.12 -2.00
C GLY A 43 -0.13 -9.99 -0.62
N GLY A 44 0.67 -9.94 0.44
CA GLY A 44 0.19 -9.72 1.80
C GLY A 44 -0.51 -8.37 1.97
N TYR A 45 0.07 -7.29 1.41
CA TYR A 45 -0.54 -5.96 1.42
C TYR A 45 -1.91 -5.97 0.73
N LEU A 46 -2.02 -6.58 -0.45
CA LEU A 46 -3.27 -6.64 -1.21
C LEU A 46 -4.34 -7.47 -0.50
N VAL A 47 -3.98 -8.62 0.08
CA VAL A 47 -4.92 -9.42 0.87
C VAL A 47 -5.40 -8.63 2.09
N ALA A 48 -4.49 -7.98 2.82
CA ALA A 48 -4.83 -7.15 3.97
C ALA A 48 -5.74 -5.98 3.56
N LEU A 49 -5.45 -5.32 2.44
CA LEU A 49 -6.27 -4.23 1.90
C LEU A 49 -7.68 -4.71 1.57
N GLY A 50 -7.81 -5.87 0.95
CA GLY A 50 -9.11 -6.46 0.65
C GLY A 50 -9.90 -6.87 1.88
N LEU A 51 -9.23 -7.40 2.91
CA LEU A 51 -9.85 -7.68 4.21
C LEU A 51 -10.31 -6.39 4.90
N LEU A 52 -9.51 -5.31 4.81
CA LEU A 52 -9.94 -3.99 5.29
C LEU A 52 -11.17 -3.51 4.53
N PHE A 53 -11.23 -3.68 3.20
CA PHE A 53 -12.41 -3.31 2.42
C PHE A 53 -13.66 -4.07 2.89
N LEU A 54 -13.53 -5.37 3.19
CA LEU A 54 -14.63 -6.14 3.80
C LEU A 54 -15.00 -5.61 5.19
N ALA A 55 -14.02 -5.30 6.04
CA ALA A 55 -14.25 -4.77 7.38
C ALA A 55 -14.98 -3.41 7.36
N PHE A 56 -14.67 -2.56 6.37
CA PHE A 56 -15.34 -1.28 6.15
C PHE A 56 -16.64 -1.39 5.34
N LYS A 57 -17.16 -2.60 5.10
CA LYS A 57 -18.42 -2.87 4.41
C LYS A 57 -18.48 -2.29 2.99
N LEU A 58 -17.34 -2.23 2.29
CA LEU A 58 -17.34 -1.95 0.86
C LEU A 58 -18.03 -3.09 0.09
N PRO A 59 -18.58 -2.82 -1.11
CA PRO A 59 -19.17 -3.85 -1.95
C PRO A 59 -18.23 -5.04 -2.13
N SER A 60 -18.73 -6.26 -1.94
CA SER A 60 -17.91 -7.49 -1.95
C SER A 60 -17.10 -7.66 -3.23
N ILE A 61 -17.63 -7.21 -4.38
CA ILE A 61 -16.91 -7.18 -5.66
C ILE A 61 -15.65 -6.31 -5.59
N ILE A 62 -15.73 -5.14 -4.96
CA ILE A 62 -14.59 -4.21 -4.83
C ILE A 62 -13.55 -4.78 -3.87
N SER A 63 -14.00 -5.41 -2.78
CA SER A 63 -13.11 -6.07 -1.82
C SER A 63 -12.44 -7.32 -2.38
N ALA A 64 -13.11 -8.07 -3.24
CA ALA A 64 -12.58 -9.29 -3.84
C ALA A 64 -11.38 -9.01 -4.77
N ILE A 65 -11.36 -7.87 -5.47
CA ILE A 65 -10.28 -7.51 -6.40
C ILE A 65 -8.89 -7.59 -5.74
N PRO A 66 -8.60 -6.85 -4.66
CA PRO A 66 -7.29 -6.93 -4.00
C PRO A 66 -7.05 -8.29 -3.33
N ILE A 67 -8.06 -8.97 -2.79
CA ILE A 67 -7.88 -10.32 -2.20
C ILE A 67 -7.43 -11.32 -3.26
N VAL A 68 -8.15 -11.40 -4.38
CA VAL A 68 -7.85 -12.34 -5.47
C VAL A 68 -6.51 -11.99 -6.09
N THR A 69 -6.23 -10.71 -6.32
CA THR A 69 -4.93 -10.27 -6.87
C THR A 69 -3.79 -10.65 -5.94
N GLY A 70 -3.92 -10.43 -4.63
CA GLY A 70 -2.91 -10.80 -3.65
C GLY A 70 -2.70 -12.31 -3.55
N ALA A 71 -3.79 -13.09 -3.55
CA ALA A 71 -3.71 -14.56 -3.56
C ALA A 71 -3.04 -15.09 -4.84
N LEU A 72 -3.32 -14.48 -5.99
CA LEU A 72 -2.73 -14.84 -7.27
C LEU A 72 -1.22 -14.56 -7.28
N ILE A 73 -0.78 -13.43 -6.73
CA ILE A 73 0.64 -13.11 -6.54
C ILE A 73 1.37 -14.14 -5.66
N PHE A 74 0.72 -14.65 -4.61
CA PHE A 74 1.34 -15.70 -3.78
C PHE A 74 1.57 -17.00 -4.55
N ILE A 75 0.66 -17.36 -5.47
CA ILE A 75 0.77 -18.59 -6.27
C ILE A 75 1.73 -18.39 -7.45
N PHE A 76 1.72 -17.19 -8.04
CA PHE A 76 2.50 -16.84 -9.23
C PHE A 76 3.26 -15.50 -9.01
N PRO A 77 4.43 -15.55 -8.36
CA PRO A 77 5.26 -14.36 -8.11
C PRO A 77 5.67 -13.62 -9.39
N ASP A 78 5.83 -14.34 -10.50
CA ASP A 78 6.20 -13.74 -11.80
C ASP A 78 5.12 -12.79 -12.33
N LEU A 79 3.88 -12.88 -11.84
CA LEU A 79 2.77 -12.01 -12.24
C LEU A 79 2.71 -10.70 -11.46
N ILE A 80 3.56 -10.48 -10.44
CA ILE A 80 3.55 -9.25 -9.66
C ILE A 80 3.66 -8.00 -10.55
N PRO A 81 4.60 -7.89 -11.51
CA PRO A 81 4.76 -6.66 -12.27
C PRO A 81 3.48 -6.26 -13.00
N VAL A 82 2.82 -7.22 -13.64
CA VAL A 82 1.60 -6.97 -14.41
C VAL A 82 0.40 -6.73 -13.49
N THR A 83 0.17 -7.64 -12.54
CA THR A 83 -1.04 -7.59 -11.68
C THR A 83 -1.02 -6.39 -10.74
N PHE A 84 0.14 -6.06 -10.17
CA PHE A 84 0.29 -4.92 -9.29
C PHE A 84 0.23 -3.60 -10.06
N ALA A 85 0.81 -3.51 -11.26
CA ALA A 85 0.67 -2.32 -12.10
C ALA A 85 -0.78 -2.07 -12.52
N ILE A 86 -1.52 -3.11 -12.94
CA ILE A 86 -2.95 -2.97 -13.27
C ILE A 86 -3.74 -2.50 -12.05
N PHE A 87 -3.50 -3.11 -10.89
CA PHE A 87 -4.14 -2.71 -9.64
C PHE A 87 -3.86 -1.24 -9.30
N LEU A 88 -2.59 -0.82 -9.34
CA LEU A 88 -2.18 0.57 -9.09
C LEU A 88 -2.77 1.54 -10.11
N GLY A 89 -2.83 1.16 -11.38
CA GLY A 89 -3.44 1.98 -12.44
C GLY A 89 -4.93 2.22 -12.18
N VAL A 90 -5.68 1.15 -11.91
CA VAL A 90 -7.11 1.25 -11.57
C VAL A 90 -7.32 2.05 -10.29
N PHE A 91 -6.53 1.77 -9.24
CA PHE A 91 -6.64 2.49 -7.98
C PHE A 91 -6.29 3.97 -8.13
N GLY A 92 -5.25 4.30 -8.89
CA GLY A 92 -4.85 5.67 -9.21
C GLY A 92 -5.93 6.42 -9.98
N LEU A 93 -6.61 5.76 -10.92
CA LEU A 93 -7.78 6.35 -11.61
C LEU A 93 -8.93 6.62 -10.64
N VAL A 94 -9.25 5.68 -9.75
CA VAL A 94 -10.27 5.89 -8.71
C VAL A 94 -9.92 7.09 -7.84
N LEU A 95 -8.66 7.21 -7.40
CA LEU A 95 -8.18 8.36 -6.62
C LEU A 95 -8.33 9.67 -7.39
N LEU A 96 -8.00 9.69 -8.69
CA LEU A 96 -8.13 10.86 -9.54
C LEU A 96 -9.59 11.32 -9.68
N PHE A 97 -10.51 10.38 -9.89
CA PHE A 97 -11.96 10.67 -9.99
C PHE A 97 -12.63 10.95 -8.65
N SER A 98 -12.01 10.63 -7.52
CA SER A 98 -12.54 10.93 -6.18
C SER A 98 -12.44 12.40 -5.77
N PHE A 99 -11.86 13.28 -6.63
CA PHE A 99 -11.66 14.73 -6.43
C PHE A 99 -10.90 15.17 -5.16
N SER A 100 -10.50 14.25 -4.29
CA SER A 100 -9.84 14.53 -3.00
C SER A 100 -8.31 14.38 -3.05
N LEU A 101 -7.77 13.57 -3.96
CA LEU A 101 -6.37 13.12 -3.93
C LEU A 101 -5.71 13.14 -5.32
N THR A 102 -5.99 14.14 -6.15
CA THR A 102 -5.56 14.21 -7.56
C THR A 102 -4.04 14.02 -7.74
N ILE A 103 -3.21 14.63 -6.90
CA ILE A 103 -1.75 14.49 -6.97
C ILE A 103 -1.31 13.05 -6.66
N LEU A 104 -1.88 12.44 -5.62
CA LEU A 104 -1.57 11.06 -5.24
C LEU A 104 -2.04 10.07 -6.32
N GLY A 105 -3.22 10.31 -6.91
CA GLY A 105 -3.74 9.53 -8.03
C GLY A 105 -2.80 9.57 -9.24
N ILE A 106 -2.34 10.76 -9.64
CA ILE A 106 -1.38 10.93 -10.74
C ILE A 106 -0.06 10.19 -10.44
N LEU A 107 0.50 10.35 -9.24
CA LEU A 107 1.73 9.65 -8.84
C LEU A 107 1.54 8.12 -8.88
N THR A 108 0.40 7.63 -8.41
CA THR A 108 0.08 6.19 -8.43
C THR A 108 0.04 5.66 -9.86
N ILE A 109 -0.56 6.41 -10.79
CA ILE A 109 -0.60 6.04 -12.22
C ILE A 109 0.80 6.06 -12.84
N ILE A 110 1.63 7.05 -12.51
CA ILE A 110 3.01 7.13 -13.00
C ILE A 110 3.80 5.90 -12.52
N ILE A 111 3.68 5.53 -11.25
CA ILE A 111 4.35 4.34 -10.71
C ILE A 111 3.85 3.07 -11.40
N ALA A 112 2.54 2.94 -11.64
CA ALA A 112 1.97 1.83 -12.39
C ALA A 112 2.58 1.71 -13.79
N ALA A 113 2.68 2.82 -14.52
CA ALA A 113 3.27 2.85 -15.86
C ALA A 113 4.76 2.49 -15.86
N LEU A 114 5.52 2.96 -14.85
CA LEU A 114 6.94 2.63 -14.70
C LEU A 114 7.16 1.15 -14.42
N ILE A 115 6.35 0.56 -13.54
CA ILE A 115 6.38 -0.88 -13.24
C ILE A 115 6.06 -1.69 -14.49
N PHE A 116 5.02 -1.30 -15.23
CA PHE A 116 4.64 -2.00 -16.47
C PHE A 116 5.73 -1.92 -17.53
N SER A 117 6.41 -0.79 -17.66
CA SER A 117 7.46 -0.58 -18.66
C SER A 117 8.80 -1.22 -18.27
N ASN A 118 9.06 -1.44 -16.98
CA ASN A 118 10.32 -1.96 -16.45
C ASN A 118 10.05 -3.01 -15.36
N PRO A 119 9.56 -4.22 -15.73
CA PRO A 119 9.13 -5.24 -14.77
C PRO A 119 10.25 -5.69 -13.83
N ASP A 120 11.49 -5.77 -14.31
CA ASP A 120 12.66 -6.18 -13.52
C ASP A 120 12.99 -5.17 -12.40
N SER A 121 12.53 -3.92 -12.53
CA SER A 121 12.82 -2.85 -11.59
C SER A 121 11.74 -2.65 -10.51
N ILE A 122 10.74 -3.53 -10.45
CA ILE A 122 9.62 -3.39 -9.52
C ILE A 122 10.06 -3.28 -8.05
N ALA A 123 11.06 -4.08 -7.64
CA ALA A 123 11.59 -4.05 -6.28
C ALA A 123 12.17 -2.68 -5.92
N TYR A 124 12.95 -2.10 -6.82
CA TYR A 124 13.54 -0.78 -6.63
C TYR A 124 12.47 0.32 -6.62
N LEU A 125 11.46 0.24 -7.50
CA LEU A 125 10.36 1.22 -7.58
C LEU A 125 9.48 1.19 -6.32
N ILE A 126 9.10 0.00 -5.85
CA ILE A 126 8.31 -0.16 -4.63
C ILE A 126 9.12 0.28 -3.41
N ALA A 127 10.38 -0.12 -3.31
CA ALA A 127 11.25 0.31 -2.23
C ALA A 127 11.43 1.83 -2.22
N ALA A 128 11.67 2.45 -3.37
CA ALA A 128 11.80 3.90 -3.49
C ALA A 128 10.51 4.61 -3.02
N PHE A 129 9.34 4.12 -3.44
CA PHE A 129 8.07 4.66 -2.98
C PHE A 129 7.89 4.55 -1.46
N MET A 130 8.20 3.38 -0.88
CA MET A 130 8.13 3.17 0.57
C MET A 130 9.09 4.07 1.33
N LEU A 131 10.33 4.22 0.87
CA LEU A 131 11.32 5.11 1.50
C LEU A 131 10.87 6.58 1.42
N LEU A 132 10.37 7.03 0.27
CA LEU A 132 9.84 8.39 0.13
C LEU A 132 8.63 8.64 1.04
N TYR A 133 7.71 7.68 1.13
CA TYR A 133 6.55 7.77 2.03
C TYR A 133 6.99 7.83 3.49
N ALA A 134 7.97 7.03 3.88
CA ALA A 134 8.52 7.04 5.23
C ALA A 134 9.22 8.36 5.57
N VAL A 135 10.01 8.91 4.64
CA VAL A 135 10.63 10.24 4.79
C VAL A 135 9.56 11.33 4.94
N ASN A 136 8.49 11.29 4.14
CA ASN A 136 7.38 12.24 4.27
C ASN A 136 6.68 12.12 5.64
N ASN A 137 6.48 10.90 6.15
CA ASN A 137 5.95 10.68 7.49
C ASN A 137 6.88 11.20 8.60
N LEU A 138 8.19 11.04 8.43
CA LEU A 138 9.20 11.62 9.33
C LEU A 138 9.16 13.15 9.31
N ILE A 139 9.16 13.77 8.13
CA ILE A 139 9.11 15.24 7.99
C ILE A 139 7.86 15.81 8.65
N SER A 140 6.70 15.18 8.43
CA SER A 140 5.44 15.62 9.04
C SER A 140 5.41 15.46 10.57
N LEU A 141 6.12 14.48 11.15
CA LEU A 141 6.31 14.36 12.60
C LEU A 141 7.07 15.56 13.20
N PHE A 142 8.03 16.10 12.46
CA PHE A 142 8.79 17.28 12.88
C PHE A 142 8.03 18.59 12.60
N ARG A 143 7.22 18.64 11.53
CA ARG A 143 6.39 19.80 11.20
C ARG A 143 5.25 20.04 12.19
N ASN A 144 4.60 18.97 12.69
CA ASN A 144 3.52 19.06 13.69
C ASN A 144 3.99 19.43 15.11
N LYS A 145 5.27 19.81 15.28
CA LYS A 145 5.86 20.25 16.54
C LYS A 145 5.94 21.78 16.67
N ASN A 146 5.70 22.51 15.56
CA ASN A 146 5.56 23.97 15.51
C ASN A 146 4.10 24.36 15.26
#